data_AF-A0A6B3F7D4-F1
#
_entry.id   AF-A0A6B3F7D4-F1
#
_cell.length_a   1.000
_cell.length_b   1.000
_cell.length_c   1.000
_cell.angle_alpha   90.00
_cell.angle_beta   90.00
_cell.angle_gamma   90.00
#
_symmetry.space_group_name_H-M   'P 1'
#
loop_
_entity.id
_entity.type
_entity.pdbx_description
1 polymer ?
#
loop_
_entity_poly.entity_id
_entity_poly.type
_entity_poly.pdbx_seq_one_letter_code
_entity_poly.pdbx_strand_id
1 'polypeptide(L)'
;ALVSTPTAWERWGELCHALVVHLQERYGRDEVAGWEFEVWNEANLEVFWNGTQDDYHLLYAHAVRAVKAADTRIRVGGPSSAAAGWVGAFLEYCRAEDLPVDFVSTHTYGNAPLDFRPLTRAYAEATGRPEPEILWTEWGVTPTHFHP
;
A
#
# COMPACT_ATOMS: atom_id res chain seq x y z
N ALA A 1 18.82 -7.59 6.84
CA ALA A 1 17.68 -7.42 7.77
C ALA A 1 16.88 -8.72 7.77
N LEU A 2 16.22 -9.07 8.87
CA LEU A 2 15.24 -10.15 8.86
C LEU A 2 13.93 -9.57 8.33
N VAL A 3 13.48 -10.06 7.17
CA VAL A 3 12.14 -9.78 6.65
C VAL A 3 11.21 -10.77 7.34
N SER A 4 10.17 -10.28 8.01
CA SER A 4 9.19 -11.13 8.70
C SER A 4 7.83 -10.47 8.80
N THR A 5 6.78 -11.28 8.86
CA THR A 5 5.47 -10.83 9.32
C THR A 5 5.53 -10.34 10.79
N PRO A 6 4.66 -9.40 11.20
CA PRO A 6 4.49 -9.05 12.61
C PRO A 6 4.06 -10.27 13.43
N THR A 7 4.62 -10.44 14.62
CA THR A 7 4.16 -11.47 15.57
C THR A 7 2.86 -11.09 16.29
N ALA A 8 2.47 -9.82 16.22
CA ALA A 8 1.20 -9.29 16.74
C ALA A 8 0.72 -8.15 15.83
N TRP A 9 -0.39 -8.35 15.14
CA TRP A 9 -0.93 -7.42 14.15
C TRP A 9 -1.46 -6.12 14.77
N GLU A 10 -2.00 -6.20 15.98
CA GLU A 10 -2.47 -5.04 16.74
C GLU A 10 -1.31 -4.10 17.05
N ARG A 11 -0.16 -4.64 17.45
CA ARG A 11 1.05 -3.85 17.73
C ARG A 11 1.62 -3.19 16.47
N TRP A 12 1.44 -3.81 15.31
CA TRP A 12 1.76 -3.19 14.03
C TRP A 12 0.87 -1.97 13.76
N GLY A 13 -0.45 -2.10 13.96
CA GLY A 13 -1.38 -0.97 13.86
C GLY A 13 -1.05 0.15 14.86
N GLU A 14 -0.76 -0.18 16.12
CA GLU A 14 -0.33 0.79 17.14
C GLU A 14 0.91 1.57 16.72
N LEU A 15 1.91 0.88 16.14
CA LEU A 15 3.12 1.51 15.61
C LEU A 15 2.79 2.49 14.48
N CYS A 16 1.97 2.08 13.51
CA CYS A 16 1.54 2.95 12.41
C CYS A 16 0.81 4.20 12.93
N HIS A 17 -0.11 4.03 13.89
CA HIS A 17 -0.83 5.15 14.50
C HIS A 17 0.13 6.11 15.21
N ALA A 18 1.02 5.57 16.06
CA ALA A 18 1.98 6.37 16.81
C ALA A 18 2.94 7.14 15.89
N LEU A 19 3.36 6.53 14.77
CA LEU A 19 4.16 7.20 13.76
C LEU A 19 3.41 8.39 13.15
N VAL A 20 2.16 8.20 12.73
CA VAL A 20 1.35 9.29 12.15
C VAL A 20 1.15 10.42 13.15
N VAL A 21 0.80 10.10 14.41
CA VAL A 21 0.65 11.11 15.47
C VAL A 21 1.94 11.89 15.68
N HIS A 22 3.09 11.20 15.75
CA HIS A 22 4.39 11.85 15.89
C HIS A 22 4.71 12.80 14.73
N LEU A 23 4.45 12.37 13.49
CA LEU A 23 4.64 13.20 12.30
C LEU A 23 3.73 14.44 12.35
N GLN A 24 2.46 14.28 12.75
CA GLN A 24 1.53 15.39 12.89
C GLN A 24 1.96 16.40 13.97
N GLU A 25 2.46 15.92 15.11
CA GLU A 25 2.99 16.78 16.17
C GLU A 25 4.21 17.58 15.70
N ARG A 26 5.06 16.96 14.87
CA ARG A 26 6.31 17.56 14.40
C ARG A 26 6.13 18.52 13.24
N TYR A 27 5.28 18.16 12.28
CA TYR A 27 5.15 18.86 10.98
C TYR A 27 3.81 19.57 10.81
N GLY A 28 2.84 19.31 11.67
CA GLY A 28 1.48 19.83 11.58
C GLY A 28 0.53 18.89 10.85
N ARG A 29 -0.74 18.87 11.26
CA ARG A 29 -1.75 17.95 10.70
C ARG A 29 -2.04 18.22 9.23
N ASP A 30 -2.05 19.49 8.82
CA ASP A 30 -2.36 19.86 7.43
C ASP A 30 -1.24 19.49 6.47
N GLU A 31 0.01 19.60 6.91
CA GLU A 31 1.18 19.13 6.14
C GLU A 31 1.11 17.62 5.94
N VAL A 32 0.95 16.85 7.03
CA VAL A 32 0.91 15.38 6.96
C VAL A 32 -0.32 14.86 6.20
N ALA A 33 -1.44 15.58 6.24
CA ALA A 33 -2.62 15.24 5.44
C ALA A 33 -2.38 15.38 3.92
N GLY A 34 -1.35 16.12 3.50
CA GLY A 34 -0.92 16.21 2.11
C GLY A 34 0.01 15.07 1.67
N TRP A 35 0.41 14.17 2.57
CA TRP A 35 1.33 13.07 2.26
C TRP A 35 0.58 11.78 1.90
N GLU A 36 1.30 10.88 1.25
CA GLU A 36 0.84 9.56 0.82
C GLU A 36 1.57 8.48 1.60
N PHE A 37 0.82 7.52 2.14
CA PHE A 37 1.35 6.42 2.95
C PHE A 37 1.15 5.11 2.18
N GLU A 38 2.22 4.63 1.56
CA GLU A 38 2.27 3.33 0.89
C GLU A 38 2.63 2.22 1.89
N VAL A 39 1.90 1.09 1.85
CA VAL A 39 2.15 -0.02 2.76
C VAL A 39 3.04 -1.08 2.11
N TRP A 40 4.26 -1.18 2.65
CA TRP A 40 5.30 -2.16 2.29
C TRP A 40 5.91 -1.94 0.90
N ASN A 41 6.76 -2.89 0.46
CA ASN A 41 7.46 -2.91 -0.81
C ASN A 41 7.52 -4.33 -1.39
N GLU A 42 7.02 -4.53 -2.61
CA GLU A 42 7.13 -5.75 -3.42
C GLU A 42 6.86 -7.06 -2.66
N ALA A 43 5.79 -7.10 -1.87
CA ALA A 43 5.44 -8.28 -1.06
C ALA A 43 5.20 -9.56 -1.87
N ASN A 44 5.01 -9.42 -3.19
CA ASN A 44 4.87 -10.53 -4.12
C ASN A 44 6.20 -11.19 -4.52
N LEU A 45 7.35 -10.71 -4.03
CA LEU A 45 8.66 -11.31 -4.23
C LEU A 45 9.24 -11.84 -2.91
N GLU A 46 9.67 -13.10 -2.88
CA GLU A 46 10.17 -13.78 -1.68
C GLU A 46 11.39 -13.10 -1.02
N VAL A 47 12.13 -12.29 -1.78
CA VAL A 47 13.27 -11.52 -1.28
C VAL A 47 12.86 -10.33 -0.40
N PHE A 48 11.66 -9.78 -0.60
CA PHE A 48 11.11 -8.65 0.14
C PHE A 48 10.01 -9.03 1.13
N TRP A 49 9.52 -10.27 1.07
CA TRP A 49 8.46 -10.74 1.94
C TRP A 49 8.50 -12.26 2.10
N ASN A 50 8.44 -12.74 3.35
CA ASN A 50 8.41 -14.17 3.66
C ASN A 50 7.04 -14.65 4.15
N GLY A 51 6.03 -13.77 4.14
CA GLY A 51 4.65 -14.11 4.43
C GLY A 51 3.88 -14.51 3.17
N THR A 52 2.60 -14.81 3.36
CA THR A 52 1.65 -15.06 2.29
C THR A 52 1.02 -13.75 1.77
N GLN A 53 0.22 -13.84 0.71
CA GLN A 53 -0.63 -12.74 0.26
C GLN A 53 -1.65 -12.34 1.34
N ASP A 54 -2.19 -13.31 2.09
CA ASP A 54 -3.12 -13.02 3.18
C ASP A 54 -2.42 -12.32 4.35
N ASP A 55 -1.15 -12.64 4.62
CA ASP A 55 -0.37 -11.89 5.60
C ASP A 55 -0.15 -10.44 5.15
N TYR A 56 0.07 -10.20 3.85
CA TYR A 56 0.13 -8.85 3.31
C TYR A 56 -1.22 -8.11 3.47
N HIS A 57 -2.33 -8.80 3.21
CA HIS A 57 -3.67 -8.27 3.41
C HIS A 57 -3.93 -7.86 4.87
N LEU A 58 -3.47 -8.66 5.85
CA LEU A 58 -3.52 -8.30 7.27
C LEU A 58 -2.61 -7.10 7.58
N LEU A 59 -1.38 -7.08 7.06
CA LEU A 59 -0.45 -5.96 7.21
C LEU A 59 -1.08 -4.65 6.75
N TYR A 60 -1.70 -4.67 5.56
CA TYR A 60 -2.41 -3.54 4.98
C TYR A 60 -3.58 -3.11 5.85
N ALA A 61 -4.50 -4.03 6.18
CA ALA A 61 -5.71 -3.73 6.94
C ALA A 61 -5.40 -3.05 8.29
N HIS A 62 -4.41 -3.56 9.02
CA HIS A 62 -4.01 -3.00 10.31
C HIS A 62 -3.33 -1.63 10.16
N ALA A 63 -2.47 -1.45 9.15
CA ALA A 63 -1.82 -0.16 8.90
C ALA A 63 -2.84 0.92 8.53
N VAL A 64 -3.70 0.67 7.54
CA VAL A 64 -4.56 1.73 6.99
C VAL A 64 -5.69 2.11 7.95
N ARG A 65 -6.24 1.17 8.72
CA ARG A 65 -7.21 1.48 9.79
C ARG A 65 -6.57 2.38 10.85
N ALA A 66 -5.33 2.10 11.24
CA ALA A 66 -4.58 2.89 12.20
C ALA A 66 -4.25 4.30 11.69
N VAL A 67 -3.84 4.43 10.43
CA VAL A 67 -3.57 5.71 9.77
C VAL A 67 -4.85 6.55 9.69
N LYS A 68 -5.95 5.98 9.18
CA LYS A 68 -7.23 6.71 9.06
C LYS A 68 -7.85 7.06 10.41
N ALA A 69 -7.58 6.29 11.47
CA ALA A 69 -7.97 6.64 12.83
C ALA A 69 -7.24 7.89 13.36
N ALA A 70 -6.02 8.16 12.89
CA ALA A 70 -5.28 9.38 13.25
C ALA A 70 -5.76 10.60 12.44
N ASP A 71 -5.97 10.43 11.13
CA ASP A 71 -6.56 11.45 10.25
C ASP A 71 -7.12 10.81 8.97
N THR A 72 -8.42 10.99 8.72
CA THR A 72 -9.10 10.42 7.56
C THR A 72 -8.68 11.03 6.22
N ARG A 73 -8.04 12.22 6.25
CA ARG A 73 -7.58 12.95 5.05
C ARG A 73 -6.30 12.35 4.46
N ILE A 74 -5.49 11.66 5.26
CA ILE A 74 -4.23 11.06 4.81
C ILE A 74 -4.51 10.00 3.75
N ARG A 75 -3.84 10.09 2.60
CA ARG A 75 -3.99 9.12 1.51
C ARG A 75 -3.22 7.84 1.81
N VAL A 76 -3.84 6.68 1.59
CA VAL A 76 -3.23 5.36 1.80
C VAL A 76 -3.35 4.48 0.56
N GLY A 77 -2.37 3.61 0.34
CA GLY A 77 -2.36 2.75 -0.85
C GLY A 77 -1.32 1.63 -0.82
N GLY A 78 -1.39 0.80 -1.85
CA GLY A 78 -0.61 -0.43 -2.04
C GLY A 78 -1.02 -1.12 -3.35
N PRO A 79 -0.57 -2.34 -3.69
CA PRO A 79 0.24 -3.20 -2.85
C PRO A 79 1.76 -3.00 -2.99
N SER A 80 2.22 -1.93 -3.65
CA SER A 80 3.64 -1.72 -3.96
C SER A 80 4.26 -2.92 -4.71
N SER A 81 3.45 -3.60 -5.52
CA SER A 81 3.84 -4.87 -6.12
C SER A 81 4.84 -4.71 -7.26
N ALA A 82 5.69 -5.71 -7.48
CA ALA A 82 6.41 -5.83 -8.73
C ALA A 82 5.46 -6.25 -9.86
N ALA A 83 5.52 -5.54 -11.00
CA ALA A 83 4.81 -5.85 -12.25
C ALA A 83 3.29 -6.05 -12.10
N ALA A 84 2.62 -5.13 -11.39
CA ALA A 84 1.19 -5.15 -11.07
C ALA A 84 0.70 -6.47 -10.41
N GLY A 85 1.62 -7.23 -9.82
CA GLY A 85 1.30 -8.45 -9.10
C GLY A 85 0.32 -8.18 -7.96
N TRP A 86 -0.59 -9.11 -7.70
CA TRP A 86 -1.54 -9.04 -6.57
C TRP A 86 -2.55 -7.88 -6.59
N VAL A 87 -2.46 -6.89 -7.50
CA VAL A 87 -3.36 -5.72 -7.55
C VAL A 87 -4.85 -6.12 -7.54
N GLY A 88 -5.23 -7.11 -8.34
CA GLY A 88 -6.63 -7.57 -8.38
C GLY A 88 -7.10 -8.20 -7.08
N ALA A 89 -6.28 -9.07 -6.47
CA ALA A 89 -6.59 -9.71 -5.20
C ALA A 89 -6.64 -8.69 -4.05
N PHE A 90 -5.73 -7.72 -4.07
CA PHE A 90 -5.69 -6.61 -3.12
C PHE A 90 -6.95 -5.76 -3.18
N LEU A 91 -7.38 -5.31 -4.37
CA LEU A 91 -8.60 -4.51 -4.52
C LEU A 91 -9.85 -5.29 -4.09
N GLU A 92 -9.90 -6.59 -4.41
CA GLU A 92 -10.99 -7.47 -3.98
C GLU A 92 -11.03 -7.63 -2.45
N TYR A 93 -9.86 -7.79 -1.81
CA TYR A 93 -9.77 -7.82 -0.35
C TYR A 93 -10.21 -6.49 0.28
N CYS A 94 -9.74 -5.36 -0.24
CA CYS A 94 -10.17 -4.04 0.22
C CYS A 94 -11.67 -3.83 0.07
N ARG A 95 -12.27 -4.35 -1.02
CA ARG A 95 -13.72 -4.32 -1.23
C ARG A 95 -14.44 -5.18 -0.20
N ALA A 96 -13.99 -6.41 0.01
CA ALA A 96 -14.64 -7.37 0.92
C ALA A 96 -14.59 -6.92 2.39
N GLU A 97 -13.47 -6.33 2.81
CA GLU A 97 -13.22 -5.90 4.19
C GLU A 97 -13.51 -4.41 4.44
N ASP A 98 -14.14 -3.74 3.47
CA ASP A 98 -14.50 -2.31 3.50
C ASP A 98 -13.31 -1.36 3.78
N LEU A 99 -12.09 -1.75 3.37
CA LEU A 99 -10.86 -1.03 3.68
C LEU A 99 -10.71 0.25 2.83
N PRO A 100 -10.10 1.31 3.39
CA PRO A 100 -9.75 2.50 2.63
C PRO A 100 -8.62 2.19 1.64
N VAL A 101 -8.75 2.68 0.41
CA VAL A 101 -7.72 2.65 -0.64
C VAL A 101 -7.86 3.91 -1.51
N ASP A 102 -6.90 4.81 -1.42
CA ASP A 102 -6.91 6.10 -2.13
C ASP A 102 -6.05 6.04 -3.41
N PHE A 103 -5.10 5.10 -3.47
CA PHE A 103 -4.29 4.82 -4.64
C PHE A 103 -3.85 3.35 -4.67
N VAL A 104 -3.54 2.86 -5.88
CA VAL A 104 -2.90 1.58 -6.15
C VAL A 104 -1.49 1.83 -6.65
N SER A 105 -0.50 1.14 -6.06
CA SER A 105 0.90 1.30 -6.42
C SER A 105 1.56 0.02 -6.95
N THR A 106 2.50 0.19 -7.88
CA THR A 106 3.29 -0.92 -8.46
C THR A 106 4.60 -0.44 -9.07
N HIS A 107 5.52 -1.38 -9.29
CA HIS A 107 6.81 -1.14 -9.91
C HIS A 107 6.92 -1.80 -11.28
N THR A 108 7.65 -1.18 -12.21
CA THR A 108 7.90 -1.77 -13.53
C THR A 108 9.32 -1.52 -14.03
N TYR A 109 10.02 -2.59 -14.39
CA TYR A 109 11.37 -2.51 -14.94
C TYR A 109 11.48 -3.31 -16.23
N GLY A 110 12.11 -2.72 -17.26
CA GLY A 110 12.44 -3.39 -18.52
C GLY A 110 11.25 -3.77 -19.41
N ASN A 111 10.03 -3.43 -19.00
CA ASN A 111 8.78 -3.71 -19.70
C ASN A 111 7.93 -2.44 -19.80
N ALA A 112 7.07 -2.39 -20.83
CA ALA A 112 6.01 -1.39 -20.86
C ALA A 112 5.10 -1.56 -19.63
N PRO A 113 4.64 -0.47 -18.98
CA PRO A 113 3.74 -0.57 -17.85
C PRO A 113 2.50 -1.40 -18.19
N LEU A 114 2.16 -2.36 -17.33
CA LEU A 114 0.92 -3.12 -17.46
C LEU A 114 -0.27 -2.18 -17.26
N ASP A 115 -1.29 -2.30 -18.10
CA ASP A 115 -2.52 -1.53 -17.95
C ASP A 115 -3.51 -2.26 -17.03
N PHE A 116 -3.57 -1.83 -15.78
CA PHE A 116 -4.51 -2.33 -14.78
C PHE A 116 -5.61 -1.33 -14.43
N ARG A 117 -5.82 -0.28 -15.25
CA ARG A 117 -6.98 0.62 -15.14
C ARG A 117 -8.33 -0.11 -15.14
N PRO A 118 -8.52 -1.23 -15.87
CA PRO A 118 -9.77 -1.98 -15.76
C PRO A 118 -10.06 -2.49 -14.33
N LEU A 119 -9.04 -2.80 -13.54
CA LEU A 119 -9.21 -3.28 -12.16
C LEU A 119 -9.64 -2.15 -11.22
N THR A 120 -9.02 -0.97 -11.33
CA THR A 120 -9.39 0.21 -10.52
C THR A 120 -10.79 0.69 -10.86
N ARG A 121 -11.17 0.69 -12.15
CA ARG A 121 -12.55 1.00 -12.58
C ARG A 121 -13.56 0.01 -12.05
N ALA A 122 -13.29 -1.29 -12.17
CA ALA A 122 -14.18 -2.32 -11.64
C ALA A 122 -14.37 -2.18 -10.12
N TYR A 123 -13.32 -1.84 -9.38
CA TYR A 123 -13.41 -1.54 -7.95
C TYR A 123 -14.34 -0.34 -7.68
N ALA A 124 -14.16 0.76 -8.40
CA ALA A 124 -14.98 1.96 -8.26
C ALA A 124 -16.46 1.68 -8.56
N GLU A 125 -16.74 0.96 -9.65
CA GLU A 125 -18.09 0.56 -10.04
C GLU A 125 -18.75 -0.36 -9.01
N ALA A 126 -18.00 -1.33 -8.48
CA ALA A 126 -18.51 -2.30 -7.50
C ALA A 126 -18.77 -1.69 -6.11
N THR A 127 -18.04 -0.64 -5.73
CA THR A 127 -18.11 -0.03 -4.39
C THR A 127 -18.86 1.30 -4.35
N GLY A 128 -19.02 1.98 -5.49
CA GLY A 128 -19.48 3.37 -5.56
C GLY A 128 -18.48 4.38 -4.98
N ARG A 129 -17.24 3.96 -4.68
CA ARG A 129 -16.16 4.83 -4.20
C ARG A 129 -15.41 5.46 -5.38
N PRO A 130 -14.65 6.56 -5.17
CA PRO A 130 -13.77 7.10 -6.19
C PRO A 130 -12.80 6.03 -6.72
N GLU A 131 -12.49 6.08 -8.01
CA GLU A 131 -11.48 5.21 -8.61
C GLU A 131 -10.11 5.50 -7.98
N PRO A 132 -9.42 4.48 -7.42
CA PRO A 132 -8.08 4.67 -6.86
C PRO A 132 -7.11 5.17 -7.94
N GLU A 133 -6.31 6.18 -7.61
CA GLU A 133 -5.25 6.65 -8.50
C GLU A 133 -4.20 5.55 -8.72
N ILE A 134 -3.58 5.49 -9.89
CA ILE A 134 -2.50 4.54 -10.17
C ILE A 134 -1.16 5.24 -10.05
N LEU A 135 -0.29 4.74 -9.16
CA LEU A 135 1.05 5.24 -8.95
C LEU A 135 2.10 4.19 -9.36
N TRP A 136 3.02 4.57 -10.25
CA TRP A 136 4.25 3.82 -10.46
C TRP A 136 5.35 4.36 -9.55
N THR A 137 5.44 3.81 -8.34
CA THR A 137 6.33 4.28 -7.27
C THR A 137 7.80 3.95 -7.53
N GLU A 138 8.07 2.92 -8.35
CA GLU A 138 9.39 2.65 -8.90
C GLU A 138 9.32 2.23 -10.38
N TRP A 139 10.22 2.72 -11.22
CA TRP A 139 10.30 2.32 -12.63
C TRP A 139 11.67 2.57 -13.26
N GLY A 140 11.99 1.82 -14.31
CA GLY A 140 13.23 2.03 -15.06
C GLY A 140 13.52 0.99 -16.13
N VAL A 141 14.71 1.04 -16.73
CA VAL A 141 15.14 0.07 -17.75
C VAL A 141 15.56 -1.25 -17.10
N THR A 142 16.19 -1.21 -15.93
CA THR A 142 16.66 -2.39 -15.19
C THR A 142 16.46 -2.18 -13.68
N PRO A 143 16.05 -3.21 -12.92
CA PRO A 143 15.93 -3.14 -11.48
C PRO A 143 17.32 -3.29 -10.85
N THR A 144 18.11 -2.23 -10.83
CA THR A 144 19.43 -2.27 -10.20
C THR A 144 19.31 -1.88 -8.74
N HIS A 145 18.99 -2.87 -7.91
CA HIS A 145 19.13 -2.77 -6.47
C HIS A 145 20.62 -2.66 -6.14
N PHE A 146 21.04 -1.50 -5.63
CA PHE A 146 22.44 -1.18 -5.32
C PHE A 146 23.37 -1.20 -6.55
N HIS A 147 23.42 -0.11 -7.32
CA HIS A 147 24.60 0.11 -8.16
C HIS A 147 25.80 0.51 -7.27
N PRO A 148 27.02 0.03 -7.54
CA PRO A 148 28.23 0.71 -7.08
C PRO A 148 28.34 2.13 -7.67
#